data_AF-A0A8T2SW71-F1
#
_entry.id   AF-A0A8T2SW71-F1
#
_cell.length_a   1.000
_cell.length_b   1.000
_cell.length_c   1.000
_cell.angle_alpha   90.00
_cell.angle_beta   90.00
_cell.angle_gamma   90.00
#
_symmetry.space_group_name_H-M   'P 1'
#
loop_
_entity.id
_entity.type
_entity.pdbx_description
1 polymer ?
#
loop_
_entity_poly.entity_id
_entity_poly.type
_entity_poly.pdbx_seq_one_letter_code
_entity_poly.pdbx_strand_id
1 'polypeptide(L)'
;MARTKKTARKLYPEGHDKNAQGENVQEQNSQKVQAKVPEQPSKKRVNYHVKSLREIRRAQKSVGLLIPRLPFMRVVKQISSNLCSLMKTSCFVNVRWQTQALLCLQEAAEDFAIDFMNDAYLCAAHSHRVTLMAKDYVIVSRIRYKFDKALGSSSTM
;
A
#
# COMPACT_ATOMS: atom_id res chain seq x y z
N MET A 1 -52.18 -25.76 41.26
CA MET A 1 -52.37 -25.43 39.82
C MET A 1 -51.27 -24.44 39.42
N ALA A 2 -50.50 -24.52 38.34
CA ALA A 2 -50.18 -25.54 37.35
C ALA A 2 -48.77 -25.18 36.82
N ARG A 3 -47.86 -26.15 36.73
CA ARG A 3 -46.49 -25.98 36.19
C ARG A 3 -46.46 -26.59 34.80
N THR A 4 -46.47 -25.78 33.74
CA THR A 4 -46.38 -26.28 32.36
C THR A 4 -44.92 -26.25 31.88
N LYS A 5 -44.38 -27.45 31.65
CA LYS A 5 -43.02 -27.71 31.16
C LYS A 5 -42.95 -27.44 29.65
N LYS A 6 -41.83 -26.87 29.18
CA LYS A 6 -41.44 -26.85 27.76
C LYS A 6 -40.90 -28.21 27.34
N THR A 7 -41.34 -28.74 26.20
CA THR A 7 -40.71 -29.83 25.39
C THR A 7 -41.57 -30.04 24.14
N ALA A 8 -41.14 -30.38 22.93
CA ALA A 8 -39.91 -30.30 22.14
C ALA A 8 -40.37 -30.55 20.67
N ARG A 9 -39.67 -29.99 19.67
CA ARG A 9 -39.98 -30.16 18.23
C ARG A 9 -39.81 -31.62 17.82
N LYS A 10 -40.82 -32.21 17.16
CA LYS A 10 -40.71 -33.52 16.49
C LYS A 10 -40.21 -33.34 15.06
N LEU A 11 -39.18 -34.10 14.73
CA LEU A 11 -38.43 -34.12 13.48
C LEU A 11 -38.95 -35.27 12.59
N TYR A 12 -39.20 -34.96 11.31
CA TYR A 12 -39.48 -35.82 10.13
C TYR A 12 -40.79 -36.64 10.09
N PRO A 13 -41.50 -36.62 8.95
CA PRO A 13 -42.45 -37.65 8.56
C PRO A 13 -41.85 -38.55 7.47
N GLU A 14 -41.81 -39.86 7.70
CA GLU A 14 -41.78 -40.88 6.64
C GLU A 14 -42.77 -41.99 6.99
N GLY A 15 -43.49 -42.47 5.97
CA GLY A 15 -44.42 -43.59 6.07
C GLY A 15 -45.51 -43.54 5.00
N HIS A 16 -45.30 -44.27 3.90
CA HIS A 16 -46.18 -44.48 2.76
C HIS A 16 -47.46 -45.27 3.08
N ASP A 17 -48.57 -45.03 2.34
CA ASP A 17 -49.24 -46.07 1.52
C ASP A 17 -50.41 -45.52 0.64
N LYS A 18 -50.21 -45.69 -0.68
CA LYS A 18 -51.06 -46.21 -1.78
C LYS A 18 -52.48 -45.68 -2.12
N ASN A 19 -52.59 -45.33 -3.41
CA ASN A 19 -53.67 -45.52 -4.40
C ASN A 19 -54.89 -44.58 -4.45
N ALA A 20 -54.88 -43.68 -5.44
CA ALA A 20 -55.96 -43.50 -6.43
C ALA A 20 -55.46 -42.68 -7.64
N GLN A 21 -55.79 -43.13 -8.85
CA GLN A 21 -55.41 -42.58 -10.16
C GLN A 21 -56.34 -41.42 -10.57
N GLY A 22 -55.83 -40.49 -11.38
CA GLY A 22 -56.64 -39.84 -12.44
C GLY A 22 -56.69 -38.30 -12.50
N GLU A 23 -55.87 -37.73 -13.38
CA GLU A 23 -56.18 -36.61 -14.32
C GLU A 23 -56.26 -35.13 -13.84
N ASN A 24 -55.12 -34.46 -14.04
CA ASN A 24 -54.89 -33.13 -14.64
C ASN A 24 -56.02 -32.07 -14.63
N VAL A 25 -55.84 -31.02 -13.80
CA VAL A 25 -56.05 -29.63 -14.24
C VAL A 25 -54.91 -28.77 -13.71
N GLN A 26 -54.26 -28.11 -14.66
CA GLN A 26 -53.06 -27.29 -14.54
C GLN A 26 -53.43 -25.96 -13.87
N GLU A 27 -53.30 -25.90 -12.53
CA GLU A 27 -53.55 -24.67 -11.78
C GLU A 27 -52.24 -23.91 -11.55
N GLN A 28 -52.29 -22.63 -11.93
CA GLN A 28 -51.16 -21.76 -12.22
C GLN A 28 -50.36 -21.45 -10.95
N ASN A 29 -49.14 -22.00 -10.87
CA ASN A 29 -48.15 -21.58 -9.88
C ASN A 29 -47.54 -20.23 -10.29
N SER A 30 -48.29 -19.14 -10.07
CA SER A 30 -47.76 -17.78 -10.15
C SER A 30 -47.02 -17.43 -8.86
N GLN A 31 -45.94 -18.13 -8.56
CA GLN A 31 -44.95 -17.63 -7.62
C GLN A 31 -44.24 -16.46 -8.28
N LYS A 32 -44.69 -15.25 -7.91
CA LYS A 32 -44.04 -13.99 -8.20
C LYS A 32 -42.63 -14.05 -7.59
N VAL A 33 -41.65 -14.49 -8.37
CA VAL A 33 -40.23 -14.39 -8.06
C VAL A 33 -39.91 -12.90 -8.04
N GLN A 34 -40.08 -12.30 -6.86
CA GLN A 34 -39.62 -10.95 -6.62
C GLN A 34 -38.10 -11.02 -6.65
N ALA A 35 -37.52 -10.68 -7.80
CA ALA A 35 -36.09 -10.56 -7.98
C ALA A 35 -35.58 -9.53 -6.98
N LYS A 36 -35.11 -10.01 -5.84
CA LYS A 36 -34.38 -9.20 -4.87
C LYS A 36 -33.07 -8.83 -5.57
N VAL A 37 -33.01 -7.61 -6.08
CA VAL A 37 -31.78 -7.01 -6.59
C VAL A 37 -30.68 -7.31 -5.56
N PRO A 38 -29.52 -7.89 -5.96
CA PRO A 38 -28.43 -8.08 -5.01
C PRO A 38 -28.01 -6.70 -4.53
N GLU A 39 -28.44 -6.33 -3.32
CA GLU A 39 -27.94 -5.15 -2.62
C GLU A 39 -26.44 -5.31 -2.54
N GLN A 40 -25.72 -4.49 -3.32
CA GLN A 40 -24.27 -4.49 -3.27
C GLN A 40 -23.86 -4.20 -1.83
N PRO A 41 -22.95 -5.02 -1.25
CA PRO A 41 -22.53 -4.81 0.12
C PRO A 41 -21.99 -3.39 0.24
N SER A 42 -22.59 -2.58 1.11
CA SER A 42 -22.17 -1.21 1.32
C SER A 42 -20.67 -1.21 1.64
N LYS A 43 -19.86 -0.58 0.78
CA LYS A 43 -18.41 -0.52 0.95
C LYS A 43 -18.12 0.19 2.28
N LYS A 44 -17.83 -0.59 3.33
CA LYS A 44 -17.47 -0.04 4.64
C LYS A 44 -16.27 0.88 4.47
N ARG A 45 -16.45 2.16 4.77
CA ARG A 45 -15.39 3.15 4.75
C ARG A 45 -14.38 2.78 5.83
N VAL A 46 -13.20 2.32 5.42
CA VAL A 46 -12.11 2.04 6.35
C VAL A 46 -11.46 3.36 6.74
N ASN A 47 -11.31 3.60 8.04
CA ASN A 47 -10.66 4.78 8.59
C ASN A 47 -9.25 4.96 8.00
N TYR A 48 -8.96 6.16 7.51
CA TYR A 48 -7.66 6.49 6.89
C TYR A 48 -6.49 6.20 7.82
N HIS A 49 -6.61 6.53 9.11
CA HIS A 49 -5.61 6.22 10.13
C HIS A 49 -5.26 4.72 10.18
N VAL A 50 -6.28 3.84 10.12
CA VAL A 50 -6.08 2.38 10.15
C VAL A 50 -5.41 1.89 8.87
N LYS A 51 -5.74 2.49 7.71
CA LYS A 51 -5.07 2.21 6.43
C LYS A 51 -3.59 2.62 6.47
N SER A 52 -3.29 3.84 6.91
CA SER A 52 -1.91 4.35 7.01
C SER A 52 -1.06 3.51 7.97
N LEU A 53 -1.58 3.11 9.12
CA LEU A 53 -0.86 2.23 10.04
C LEU A 53 -0.59 0.84 9.44
N ARG A 54 -1.51 0.32 8.62
CA ARG A 54 -1.30 -0.95 7.91
C ARG A 54 -0.22 -0.81 6.85
N GLU A 55 -0.20 0.31 6.12
CA GLU A 55 0.81 0.60 5.10
C GLU A 55 2.20 0.74 5.72
N ILE A 56 2.33 1.46 6.84
CA ILE A 56 3.60 1.61 7.58
C ILE A 56 4.15 0.25 7.99
N ARG A 57 3.33 -0.57 8.66
CA ARG A 57 3.76 -1.92 9.10
C ARG A 57 4.13 -2.82 7.94
N ARG A 58 3.40 -2.73 6.82
CA ARG A 58 3.69 -3.50 5.61
C ARG A 58 5.04 -3.06 5.04
N ALA A 59 5.25 -1.75 4.87
CA ALA A 59 6.48 -1.19 4.32
C ALA A 59 7.70 -1.54 5.18
N GLN A 60 7.59 -1.44 6.51
CA GLN A 60 8.67 -1.78 7.44
C GLN A 60 9.02 -3.28 7.48
N LYS A 61 8.05 -4.16 7.15
CA LYS A 61 8.29 -5.62 7.10
C LYS A 61 8.93 -6.06 5.78
N SER A 62 8.67 -5.33 4.70
CA SER A 62 9.20 -5.64 3.37
C SER A 62 10.48 -4.89 3.09
N VAL A 63 11.39 -5.51 2.35
CA VAL A 63 12.67 -4.90 1.90
C VAL A 63 12.69 -4.64 0.38
N GLY A 64 11.51 -4.61 -0.25
CA GLY A 64 11.40 -4.40 -1.70
C GLY A 64 11.53 -2.92 -2.06
N LEU A 65 12.11 -2.64 -3.22
CA LEU A 65 12.17 -1.29 -3.79
C LEU A 65 10.77 -0.70 -3.95
N LEU A 66 10.60 0.55 -3.51
CA LEU A 66 9.34 1.29 -3.54
C LEU A 66 9.20 2.09 -4.84
N ILE A 67 10.31 2.55 -5.42
CA ILE A 67 10.29 3.32 -6.66
C ILE A 67 10.26 2.36 -7.85
N PRO A 68 9.38 2.57 -8.86
CA PRO A 68 9.41 1.74 -10.06
C PRO A 68 10.74 1.90 -10.81
N ARG A 69 11.34 0.79 -11.24
CA ARG A 69 12.69 0.77 -11.86
C ARG A 69 12.80 1.61 -13.15
N LEU A 70 11.77 1.59 -13.99
CA LEU A 70 11.78 2.30 -15.28
C LEU A 70 11.88 3.83 -15.16
N PRO A 71 11.04 4.53 -14.36
CA PRO A 71 11.17 5.97 -14.18
C PRO A 71 12.49 6.33 -13.48
N PHE A 72 12.94 5.55 -12.48
CA PHE A 72 14.24 5.79 -11.83
C PHE A 72 15.39 5.74 -12.86
N MET A 73 15.43 4.70 -13.69
CA MET A 73 16.43 4.57 -14.75
C MET A 73 16.40 5.75 -15.74
N ARG A 74 15.22 6.26 -16.11
CA ARG A 74 15.09 7.43 -17.01
C ARG A 74 15.72 8.68 -16.39
N VAL A 75 15.47 8.91 -15.11
CA VAL A 75 16.05 10.05 -14.36
C VAL A 75 17.57 9.92 -14.29
N VAL A 76 18.10 8.74 -13.95
CA VAL A 76 19.56 8.51 -13.90
C VAL A 76 20.20 8.81 -15.25
N LYS A 77 19.63 8.32 -16.36
CA LYS A 77 20.15 8.60 -17.71
C LYS A 77 20.07 10.08 -18.08
N GLN A 78 18.99 10.77 -17.71
CA GLN A 78 18.84 12.20 -17.93
C GLN A 78 19.92 13.01 -17.18
N ILE A 79 20.17 12.69 -15.90
CA ILE A 79 21.22 13.34 -15.11
C ILE A 79 22.59 13.07 -15.72
N SER A 80 22.87 11.82 -16.11
CA SER A 80 24.13 11.44 -16.75
C SER A 80 24.39 12.23 -18.04
N SER A 81 23.36 12.39 -18.87
CA SER A 81 23.43 13.18 -20.09
C SER A 81 23.71 14.65 -19.81
N ASN A 82 23.04 15.23 -18.80
CA ASN A 82 23.25 16.62 -18.41
C ASN A 82 24.68 16.86 -17.90
N LEU A 83 25.20 15.94 -17.07
CA LEU A 83 26.58 16.01 -16.56
C LEU A 83 27.61 15.91 -17.68
N CYS A 84 27.40 15.02 -18.66
CA CYS A 84 28.24 14.92 -19.85
C CYS A 84 28.29 16.25 -20.63
N SER A 85 27.14 16.91 -20.79
CA SER A 85 27.08 18.20 -21.49
C SER A 85 27.82 19.31 -20.72
N LEU A 86 27.66 19.35 -19.40
CA LEU A 86 28.28 20.35 -18.54
C LEU A 86 29.81 20.23 -18.46
N MET A 87 30.34 19.01 -18.38
CA MET A 87 31.78 18.80 -18.21
C MET A 87 32.58 18.92 -19.52
N LYS A 88 31.92 19.09 -20.69
CA LYS A 88 32.54 19.20 -22.03
C LYS A 88 33.57 18.11 -22.36
N THR A 89 33.56 17.00 -21.63
CA THR A 89 34.50 15.90 -21.83
C THR A 89 33.99 15.03 -22.98
N SER A 90 34.78 14.95 -24.06
CA SER A 90 34.49 14.11 -25.23
C SER A 90 34.37 12.61 -24.91
N CYS A 91 34.77 12.15 -23.72
CA CYS A 91 34.72 10.75 -23.32
C CYS A 91 33.34 10.26 -22.84
N PHE A 92 32.36 11.15 -22.59
CA PHE A 92 31.07 10.79 -21.99
C PHE A 92 29.88 10.76 -22.97
N VAL A 93 30.11 10.96 -24.28
CA VAL A 93 29.04 11.09 -25.30
C VAL A 93 28.14 9.83 -25.39
N ASN A 94 28.58 8.68 -24.85
CA ASN A 94 27.81 7.42 -24.86
C ASN A 94 27.93 6.62 -23.55
N VAL A 95 27.49 7.18 -22.41
CA VAL A 95 27.47 6.45 -21.14
C VAL A 95 26.54 5.24 -21.21
N ARG A 96 27.12 4.05 -21.05
CA ARG A 96 26.38 2.81 -20.87
C ARG A 96 26.30 2.46 -19.40
N TRP A 97 25.10 2.13 -18.95
CA TRP A 97 24.84 1.74 -17.57
C TRP A 97 24.73 0.23 -17.46
N GLN A 98 25.46 -0.35 -16.50
CA GLN A 98 25.23 -1.73 -16.10
C GLN A 98 23.94 -1.84 -15.31
N THR A 99 23.19 -2.94 -15.48
CA THR A 99 21.94 -3.18 -14.76
C THR A 99 22.14 -3.26 -13.24
N GLN A 100 23.23 -3.89 -12.79
CA GLN A 100 23.57 -3.97 -11.36
C GLN A 100 23.95 -2.60 -10.78
N ALA A 101 24.60 -1.74 -11.55
CA ALA A 101 24.92 -0.37 -11.12
C ALA A 101 23.65 0.46 -10.91
N LEU A 102 22.66 0.33 -11.81
CA LEU A 102 21.37 1.01 -11.67
C LEU A 102 20.59 0.50 -10.44
N LEU A 103 20.67 -0.80 -10.14
CA LEU A 103 20.04 -1.38 -8.96
C LEU A 103 20.67 -0.83 -7.67
N CYS A 104 22.00 -0.86 -7.58
CA CYS A 104 22.74 -0.34 -6.44
C CYS A 104 22.47 1.16 -6.21
N LEU A 105 22.44 1.96 -7.27
CA LEU A 105 22.06 3.37 -7.19
C LEU A 105 20.63 3.57 -6.65
N GLN A 106 19.70 2.71 -7.05
CA GLN A 106 18.34 2.79 -6.57
C GLN A 106 18.23 2.41 -5.09
N GLU A 107 18.88 1.33 -4.68
CA GLU A 107 18.92 0.90 -3.28
C GLU A 107 19.50 1.99 -2.38
N ALA A 108 20.66 2.54 -2.74
CA ALA A 108 21.28 3.63 -1.99
C ALA A 108 20.42 4.90 -1.93
N ALA A 109 19.76 5.25 -3.03
CA ALA A 109 18.90 6.44 -3.08
C ALA A 109 17.63 6.27 -2.24
N GLU A 110 17.00 5.09 -2.25
CA GLU A 110 15.83 4.81 -1.43
C GLU A 110 16.18 4.74 0.06
N ASP A 111 17.29 4.09 0.41
CA ASP A 111 17.79 4.02 1.79
C ASP A 111 18.05 5.41 2.37
N PHE A 112 18.78 6.25 1.62
CA PHE A 112 19.02 7.64 2.01
C PHE A 112 17.71 8.42 2.19
N ALA A 113 16.74 8.25 1.29
CA ALA A 113 15.46 8.94 1.38
C ALA A 113 14.66 8.49 2.61
N ILE A 114 14.66 7.19 2.93
CA ILE A 114 13.98 6.64 4.12
C ILE A 114 14.58 7.23 5.39
N ASP A 115 15.91 7.19 5.53
CA ASP A 115 16.60 7.74 6.68
C ASP A 115 16.37 9.24 6.83
N PHE A 116 16.44 9.99 5.73
CA PHE A 116 16.19 11.42 5.72
C PHE A 116 14.75 11.76 6.12
N MET A 117 13.77 10.97 5.68
CA MET A 117 12.37 11.13 6.06
C MET A 117 12.12 10.77 7.53
N ASN A 118 12.84 9.78 8.07
CA ASN A 118 12.74 9.41 9.48
C ASN A 118 13.23 10.55 10.39
N ASP A 119 14.37 11.17 10.07
CA ASP A 119 14.84 12.35 10.79
C ASP A 119 13.87 13.53 10.69
N ALA A 120 13.27 13.74 9.50
CA ALA A 120 12.26 14.78 9.32
C ALA A 120 11.00 14.50 10.16
N TYR A 121 10.64 13.23 10.32
CA TYR A 121 9.53 12.82 11.17
C TYR A 121 9.81 13.10 12.64
N LEU A 122 11.03 12.84 13.12
CA LEU A 122 11.44 13.23 14.48
C LEU A 122 11.34 14.76 14.70
N CYS A 123 11.72 15.56 13.70
CA CYS A 123 11.55 17.02 13.75
C CYS A 123 10.08 17.45 13.81
N ALA A 124 9.20 16.79 13.04
CA ALA A 124 7.77 17.06 13.09
C ALA A 124 7.17 16.69 14.45
N ALA A 125 7.52 15.52 14.98
CA ALA A 125 7.09 15.02 16.28
C ALA A 125 7.57 15.93 17.43
N HIS A 126 8.80 16.45 17.35
CA HIS A 126 9.33 17.44 18.30
C HIS A 126 8.44 18.70 18.40
N SER A 127 7.78 19.08 17.30
CA SER A 127 6.83 20.20 17.27
C SER A 127 5.36 19.79 17.49
N HIS A 128 5.10 18.61 18.05
CA HIS A 128 3.77 18.03 18.29
C HIS A 128 2.88 17.88 17.04
N ARG A 129 3.49 17.70 15.86
CA ARG A 129 2.77 17.44 14.60
C ARG A 129 2.97 16.01 14.14
N VAL A 130 1.95 15.46 13.47
CA VAL A 130 2.03 14.14 12.80
C VAL A 130 2.35 14.29 11.30
N THR A 131 1.98 15.42 10.69
CA THR A 131 2.18 15.68 9.26
C THR A 131 3.52 16.35 9.01
N LEU A 132 4.33 15.76 8.10
CA LEU A 132 5.59 16.33 7.61
C LEU A 132 5.35 17.61 6.80
N MET A 133 6.25 18.58 6.95
CA MET A 133 6.22 19.84 6.22
C MET A 133 7.60 20.17 5.64
N ALA A 134 7.65 21.07 4.64
CA ALA A 134 8.89 21.52 4.01
C ALA A 134 9.96 22.00 5.03
N LYS A 135 9.51 22.69 6.10
CA LYS A 135 10.40 23.19 7.16
C LYS A 135 11.14 22.08 7.92
N ASP A 136 10.54 20.89 8.03
CA ASP A 136 11.13 19.76 8.75
C ASP A 136 12.36 19.25 7.98
N TYR A 137 12.23 19.13 6.65
CA TYR A 137 13.35 18.75 5.77
C TYR A 137 14.46 19.80 5.77
N VAL A 138 14.12 21.10 5.77
CA VAL A 138 15.14 22.17 5.80
C VAL A 138 15.98 22.09 7.07
N ILE A 139 15.35 21.80 8.23
CA ILE A 139 16.06 21.64 9.49
C ILE A 139 17.00 20.43 9.44
N VAL A 140 16.50 19.28 8.99
CA VAL A 140 17.32 18.05 8.85
C VAL A 140 18.50 18.27 7.91
N SER A 141 18.27 18.85 6.73
CA SER A 141 19.34 19.18 5.80
C SER A 141 20.39 20.09 6.43
N ARG A 142 19.97 21.09 7.20
CA ARG A 142 20.89 22.02 7.86
C ARG A 142 21.70 21.35 8.95
N ILE A 143 21.11 20.42 9.71
CA ILE A 143 21.82 19.66 10.75
C ILE A 143 22.81 18.71 10.08
N ARG A 144 22.34 17.84 9.17
CA ARG A 144 23.17 16.85 8.46
C ARG A 144 24.33 17.51 7.68
N TYR A 145 24.07 18.58 6.93
CA TYR A 145 25.12 19.27 6.14
C TYR A 145 26.19 19.95 7.00
N LYS A 146 25.80 20.48 8.19
CA LYS A 146 26.77 21.03 9.15
C LYS A 146 27.63 19.93 9.77
N PHE A 147 27.04 18.76 10.07
CA PHE A 147 27.78 17.60 10.59
C PHE A 147 28.73 17.00 9.54
N ASP A 148 28.30 16.87 8.30
CA ASP A 148 29.12 16.30 7.21
C ASP A 148 30.33 17.20 6.88
N LYS A 149 30.12 18.52 6.88
CA LYS A 149 31.21 19.49 6.74
C LYS A 149 32.18 19.45 7.93
N ALA A 150 31.69 19.21 9.15
CA ALA A 150 32.53 19.08 10.34
C ALA A 150 33.34 17.78 10.37
N LEU A 151 32.87 16.71 9.72
CA LEU A 151 33.56 15.41 9.62
C LEU A 151 34.45 15.27 8.37
N GLY A 152 34.21 16.06 7.32
CA GLY A 152 34.84 15.90 6.00
C GLY A 152 35.63 17.09 5.44
N SER A 153 35.86 18.18 6.19
CA SER A 153 36.64 19.35 5.68
C SER A 153 38.01 19.54 6.33
N SER A 154 38.81 18.47 6.44
CA SER A 154 40.28 18.59 6.59
C SER A 154 41.10 18.06 5.41
N SER A 155 40.49 17.55 4.34
CA SER A 155 41.25 17.00 3.21
C SER A 155 40.63 17.36 1.87
N THR A 156 41.49 17.78 0.93
CA THR A 156 41.22 18.29 -0.45
C THR A 156 41.04 19.81 -0.61
N MET A 157 42.12 20.55 -0.35
CA MET A 157 42.70 21.41 -1.39
C MET A 157 43.70 20.59 -2.22
#